data_AF-A0A5M4ARE1-F1
#
_entry.id   AF-A0A5M4ARE1-F1
#
_cell.length_a   1.000
_cell.length_b   1.000
_cell.length_c   1.000
_cell.angle_alpha   90.00
_cell.angle_beta   90.00
_cell.angle_gamma   90.00
#
_symmetry.space_group_name_H-M   'P 1'
#
loop_
_entity.id
_entity.type
_entity.pdbx_description
1 polymer ?
#
loop_
_entity_poly.entity_id
_entity_poly.type
_entity_poly.pdbx_seq_one_letter_code
_entity_poly.pdbx_strand_id
1 'polypeptide(L)'
;MSIITTLGKVKNDGTAPVYMVVYVNGERVQFHTKVFCEPGRFVVEKGAVKGSSKAAKDQNLIIENSRNRLNEIFVRYRLQNKALTPTLVKNEYKNPSLRVDFHAFMTEAIKERKGESAPRTIARDQVFNAE
;
A
#
# COMPACT_ATOMS: atom_id res chain seq x y z
N MET A 1 12.51 -2.95 -12.50
CA MET A 1 11.09 -3.16 -12.12
C MET A 1 10.36 -1.86 -12.39
N SER A 2 9.23 -1.89 -13.11
CA SER A 2 8.49 -0.67 -13.45
C SER A 2 7.29 -0.50 -12.52
N ILE A 3 7.19 0.65 -11.86
CA ILE A 3 6.00 1.08 -11.14
C ILE A 3 5.32 2.13 -12.01
N ILE A 4 4.12 1.82 -12.47
CA ILE A 4 3.31 2.69 -13.32
C ILE A 4 2.30 3.42 -12.45
N THR A 5 2.13 4.71 -12.64
CA THR A 5 1.07 5.48 -11.97
C THR A 5 0.02 5.87 -13.00
N THR A 6 -1.23 5.52 -12.75
CA THR A 6 -2.32 5.67 -13.72
C THR A 6 -3.60 6.17 -13.04
N LEU A 7 -4.54 6.66 -13.84
CA LEU A 7 -5.86 7.06 -13.37
C LEU A 7 -6.86 5.90 -13.49
N GLY A 8 -7.81 5.88 -12.56
CA GLY A 8 -9.00 5.05 -12.67
C GLY A 8 -10.15 5.74 -13.40
N LYS A 9 -11.32 5.12 -13.31
CA LYS A 9 -12.56 5.68 -13.84
C LYS A 9 -12.91 7.00 -13.14
N VAL A 10 -13.29 8.00 -13.94
CA VAL A 10 -13.78 9.28 -13.45
C VAL A 10 -15.07 9.08 -12.67
N LYS A 11 -15.17 9.73 -11.51
CA LYS A 11 -16.34 9.74 -10.64
C LYS A 11 -17.33 10.81 -11.07
N ASN A 12 -18.52 10.80 -10.47
CA ASN A 12 -19.57 11.78 -10.71
C ASN A 12 -19.14 13.22 -10.33
N ASP A 13 -18.16 13.38 -9.45
CA ASP A 13 -17.58 14.66 -9.04
C ASP A 13 -16.54 15.23 -10.03
N GLY A 14 -16.29 14.54 -11.16
CA GLY A 14 -15.31 14.94 -12.17
C GLY A 14 -13.85 14.56 -11.83
N THR A 15 -13.58 13.99 -10.66
CA THR A 15 -12.25 13.53 -10.27
C THR A 15 -12.03 12.06 -10.60
N ALA A 16 -10.77 11.66 -10.77
CA ALA A 16 -10.36 10.28 -10.96
C ALA A 16 -9.40 9.84 -9.85
N PRO A 17 -9.54 8.62 -9.31
CA PRO A 17 -8.56 8.06 -8.38
C PRO A 17 -7.23 7.80 -9.08
N VAL A 18 -6.14 8.04 -8.37
CA VAL A 18 -4.79 7.68 -8.80
C VAL A 18 -4.42 6.31 -8.25
N TYR A 19 -3.84 5.48 -9.10
CA TYR A 19 -3.41 4.13 -8.78
C TYR A 19 -1.93 3.91 -9.08
N MET A 20 -1.27 3.12 -8.24
CA MET A 20 0.03 2.50 -8.53
C MET A 20 -0.20 1.10 -9.08
N VAL A 21 0.46 0.78 -10.18
CA VAL A 21 0.37 -0.52 -10.84
C VAL A 21 1.77 -1.09 -10.97
N VAL A 22 1.91 -2.35 -10.57
CA VAL A 22 3.15 -3.11 -10.70
C VAL A 22 2.84 -4.46 -11.31
N TYR A 23 3.81 -5.01 -12.04
CA TYR A 23 3.72 -6.35 -12.59
C TYR A 23 4.71 -7.24 -11.85
N VAL A 24 4.19 -8.30 -11.24
CA VAL A 24 4.97 -9.26 -10.44
C VAL A 24 4.68 -10.64 -11.02
N ASN A 25 5.71 -11.30 -11.56
CA ASN A 25 5.59 -12.60 -12.24
C ASN A 25 4.53 -12.59 -13.36
N GLY A 26 4.44 -11.50 -14.12
CA GLY A 26 3.46 -11.33 -15.19
C GLY A 26 2.06 -10.91 -14.73
N GLU A 27 1.77 -10.98 -13.43
CA GLU A 27 0.47 -10.56 -12.89
C GLU A 27 0.44 -9.09 -12.52
N ARG A 28 -0.68 -8.44 -12.88
CA ARG A 28 -0.93 -7.02 -12.60
C ARG A 28 -1.46 -6.85 -11.18
N VAL A 29 -0.74 -6.08 -10.36
CA VAL A 29 -1.17 -5.67 -9.01
C VAL A 29 -1.39 -4.17 -8.98
N GLN A 30 -2.51 -3.73 -8.40
CA GLN A 30 -2.91 -2.33 -8.35
C GLN A 30 -3.17 -1.88 -6.91
N PHE A 31 -2.71 -0.68 -6.58
CA PHE A 31 -2.83 -0.05 -5.27
C PHE A 31 -3.44 1.33 -5.39
N HIS A 32 -4.47 1.61 -4.59
CA HIS A 32 -5.09 2.93 -4.53
C HIS A 32 -4.21 3.87 -3.69
N THR A 33 -3.79 5.01 -4.22
CA THR A 33 -2.90 5.95 -3.50
C THR A 33 -3.65 6.87 -2.52
N LYS A 34 -4.99 6.83 -2.54
CA LYS A 34 -5.91 7.74 -1.83
C LYS A 34 -5.94 9.16 -2.40
N VAL A 35 -5.22 9.41 -3.50
CA VAL A 35 -5.27 10.68 -4.22
C VAL A 35 -6.34 10.63 -5.28
N PHE A 36 -7.10 11.72 -5.38
CA PHE A 36 -8.05 11.99 -6.45
C PHE A 36 -7.65 13.29 -7.14
N CYS A 37 -7.67 13.31 -8.47
CA CYS A 37 -7.38 14.51 -9.23
C CYS A 37 -8.20 14.57 -10.51
N GLU A 38 -8.35 15.77 -11.06
CA GLU A 38 -8.95 15.97 -12.37
C GLU A 38 -8.06 15.33 -13.45
N PRO A 39 -8.63 14.56 -14.41
CA PRO A 39 -7.84 13.90 -15.44
C PRO A 39 -6.94 14.85 -16.25
N GLY A 40 -7.42 16.05 -16.58
CA GLY A 40 -6.64 17.05 -17.31
C GLY A 40 -5.44 17.61 -16.55
N ARG A 41 -5.37 17.39 -15.23
CA ARG A 41 -4.25 17.79 -14.39
C ARG A 41 -3.26 16.67 -14.16
N PHE A 42 -3.57 15.42 -14.50
CA PHE A 42 -2.63 14.31 -14.31
C PHE A 42 -1.68 14.18 -15.50
N VAL A 43 -0.38 14.16 -15.23
CA VAL A 43 0.66 13.96 -16.24
C VAL A 43 1.07 12.49 -16.20
N VAL A 44 0.56 11.70 -17.15
CA VAL A 44 0.75 10.24 -17.20
C VAL A 44 2.23 9.85 -17.25
N GLU A 45 3.02 10.53 -18.07
CA GLU A 45 4.47 10.27 -18.21
C GLU A 45 5.24 10.43 -16.90
N LYS A 46 4.85 11.41 -16.08
CA LYS A 46 5.46 11.67 -14.77
C LYS A 46 4.78 10.89 -13.65
N GLY A 47 3.58 10.37 -13.91
CA GLY A 47 2.72 9.78 -12.89
C GLY A 47 2.41 10.76 -11.75
N ALA A 48 2.17 12.04 -12.06
CA ALA A 48 2.05 13.12 -11.08
C ALA A 48 0.97 14.13 -11.45
N VAL A 49 0.46 14.88 -10.46
CA VAL A 49 -0.51 15.96 -10.65
C VAL A 49 0.22 17.27 -10.99
N LYS A 50 -0.23 17.93 -12.05
CA LYS A 50 0.26 19.21 -12.54
C LYS A 50 -0.21 20.37 -11.65
N GLY A 51 0.71 21.29 -11.41
CA GLY A 51 0.45 22.57 -10.74
C GLY A 51 1.40 22.82 -9.58
N SER A 52 1.46 24.07 -9.13
CA SER A 52 2.31 24.53 -8.02
C SER A 52 1.55 24.81 -6.73
N SER A 53 0.21 24.66 -6.76
CA SER A 53 -0.67 24.82 -5.59
C SER A 53 -0.28 23.86 -4.46
N LYS A 54 -0.53 24.25 -3.21
CA LYS A 54 -0.30 23.39 -2.03
C LYS A 54 -0.99 22.02 -2.18
N ALA A 55 -2.25 22.00 -2.62
CA ALA A 55 -2.99 20.76 -2.86
C ALA A 55 -2.28 19.81 -3.85
N ALA A 56 -1.80 20.32 -4.99
CA ALA A 56 -1.06 19.51 -5.97
C ALA A 56 0.26 18.98 -5.40
N LYS A 57 0.97 19.77 -4.58
CA LYS A 57 2.20 19.33 -3.90
C LYS A 57 1.90 18.22 -2.89
N ASP A 58 0.86 18.38 -2.07
CA ASP A 58 0.45 17.38 -1.07
C ASP A 58 0.01 16.07 -1.75
N GLN A 59 -0.75 16.16 -2.85
CA GLN A 59 -1.13 15.00 -3.66
C GLN A 59 0.09 14.27 -4.23
N ASN A 60 1.06 15.00 -4.78
CA ASN A 60 2.28 14.42 -5.32
C ASN A 60 3.13 13.77 -4.22
N LEU A 61 3.19 14.36 -3.03
CA LEU A 61 3.89 13.76 -1.89
C LEU A 61 3.30 12.40 -1.50
N ILE A 62 1.97 12.26 -1.50
CA ILE A 62 1.29 10.98 -1.20
C ILE A 62 1.58 9.94 -2.29
N ILE A 63 1.55 10.36 -3.57
CA ILE A 63 1.91 9.50 -4.72
C ILE A 63 3.36 9.03 -4.59
N GLU A 64 4.30 9.93 -4.31
CA GLU A 64 5.72 9.60 -4.15
C GLU A 64 5.95 8.68 -2.96
N ASN A 65 5.33 8.94 -1.80
CA ASN A 65 5.41 8.08 -0.64
C ASN A 65 4.92 6.66 -0.96
N SER A 66 3.80 6.55 -1.68
CA SER A 66 3.26 5.26 -2.14
C SER A 66 4.23 4.51 -3.05
N ARG A 67 4.92 5.23 -3.96
CA ARG A 67 5.92 4.66 -4.86
C ARG A 67 7.17 4.20 -4.10
N ASN A 68 7.66 5.01 -3.18
CA ASN A 68 8.83 4.71 -2.34
C ASN A 68 8.58 3.46 -1.49
N ARG A 69 7.40 3.35 -0.90
CA ARG A 69 7.00 2.18 -0.13
C ARG A 69 7.03 0.89 -0.96
N LEU A 70 6.52 0.91 -2.20
CA LEU A 70 6.62 -0.23 -3.10
C LEU A 70 8.08 -0.56 -3.44
N ASN A 71 8.87 0.46 -3.76
CA ASN A 71 10.30 0.29 -4.04
C ASN A 71 11.05 -0.37 -2.87
N GLU A 72 10.80 0.05 -1.63
CA GLU A 72 11.41 -0.56 -0.44
C GLU A 72 11.10 -2.06 -0.32
N ILE A 73 9.84 -2.45 -0.59
CA ILE A 73 9.43 -3.86 -0.60
C ILE A 73 10.25 -4.63 -1.65
N PHE A 74 10.32 -4.11 -2.87
CA PHE A 74 11.08 -4.76 -3.96
C PHE A 74 12.57 -4.89 -3.65
N VAL A 75 13.19 -3.80 -3.20
CA VAL A 75 14.62 -3.77 -2.84
C VAL A 75 14.90 -4.79 -1.75
N ARG A 76 14.08 -4.81 -0.69
CA ARG A 76 14.25 -5.73 0.44
C ARG A 76 14.21 -7.20 0.01
N TYR A 77 13.19 -7.61 -0.74
CA TYR A 77 13.06 -8.99 -1.20
C TYR A 77 14.21 -9.40 -2.12
N ARG A 78 14.67 -8.47 -2.97
CA ARG A 78 15.83 -8.70 -3.83
C ARG A 78 17.11 -8.90 -3.02
N LEU A 79 17.38 -8.06 -2.02
CA LEU A 79 18.55 -8.20 -1.14
C LEU A 79 18.51 -9.50 -0.32
N GLN A 80 17.32 -10.00 0.01
CA GLN A 80 17.13 -11.27 0.71
C GLN A 80 17.18 -12.50 -0.21
N ASN A 81 17.34 -12.32 -1.53
CA ASN A 81 17.20 -13.39 -2.53
C ASN A 81 15.89 -14.19 -2.39
N LYS A 82 14.80 -13.52 -1.98
CA LYS A 82 13.47 -14.14 -1.86
C LYS A 82 12.60 -13.79 -3.05
N ALA A 83 11.89 -14.79 -3.57
CA ALA A 83 10.86 -14.55 -4.57
C ALA A 83 9.73 -13.71 -3.97
N LEU A 84 9.30 -12.71 -4.72
CA LEU A 84 8.21 -11.82 -4.34
C LEU A 84 6.99 -12.17 -5.20
N THR A 85 5.89 -12.59 -4.56
CA THR A 85 4.65 -12.95 -5.26
C THR A 85 3.64 -11.79 -5.21
N PRO A 86 2.66 -11.74 -6.12
CA PRO A 86 1.60 -10.73 -6.12
C PRO A 86 0.88 -10.59 -4.77
N THR A 87 0.53 -11.72 -4.14
CA THR A 87 -0.12 -11.76 -2.82
C THR A 87 0.79 -11.21 -1.73
N LEU A 88 2.08 -11.55 -1.75
CA LEU A 88 3.05 -11.01 -0.80
C LEU A 88 3.18 -9.50 -0.96
N VAL A 89 3.32 -8.95 -2.17
CA VAL A 89 3.38 -7.49 -2.37
C VAL A 89 2.14 -6.80 -1.81
N LYS A 90 0.95 -7.38 -2.03
CA LYS A 90 -0.30 -6.84 -1.46
C LYS A 90 -0.25 -6.79 0.06
N ASN A 91 0.20 -7.87 0.71
CA ASN A 91 0.26 -7.95 2.16
C ASN A 91 1.29 -6.99 2.75
N GLU A 92 2.49 -6.92 2.17
CA GLU A 92 3.55 -5.97 2.55
C GLU A 92 3.10 -4.51 2.42
N TYR A 93 2.45 -4.21 1.30
CA TYR A 93 1.95 -2.87 1.04
C TYR A 93 0.73 -2.51 1.88
N LYS A 94 -0.02 -3.48 2.40
CA LYS A 94 -1.10 -3.21 3.37
C LYS A 94 -0.52 -2.96 4.76
N ASN A 95 0.45 -3.78 5.18
CA ASN A 95 0.86 -3.88 6.57
C ASN A 95 2.39 -3.65 6.72
N PRO A 96 2.85 -2.39 6.72
CA PRO A 96 4.29 -2.09 6.75
C PRO A 96 4.89 -2.33 8.15
N SER A 97 4.05 -2.18 9.18
CA SER A 97 4.39 -2.24 10.60
C SER A 97 4.62 -3.67 11.11
N LEU A 98 4.12 -4.71 10.43
CA LEU A 98 4.33 -6.12 10.81
C LEU A 98 5.81 -6.51 10.94
N ARG A 99 6.71 -5.71 10.38
CA ARG A 99 8.16 -5.95 10.46
C ARG A 99 8.92 -4.96 11.30
N VAL A 100 8.27 -3.90 11.76
CA VAL A 100 8.90 -2.84 12.56
C VAL A 100 8.52 -3.01 14.03
N ASP A 101 7.29 -3.43 14.31
CA ASP A 101 6.77 -3.55 15.66
C ASP A 101 6.21 -4.96 15.89
N PHE A 102 6.83 -5.69 16.82
CA PHE A 102 6.43 -7.03 17.23
C PHE A 102 5.01 -7.05 17.81
N HIS A 103 4.58 -6.03 18.55
CA HIS A 103 3.23 -5.95 19.10
C HIS A 103 2.19 -5.75 18.01
N ALA A 104 2.48 -4.88 17.03
CA ALA A 104 1.63 -4.71 15.85
C ALA A 104 1.54 -6.00 15.03
N PHE A 105 2.66 -6.72 14.86
CA PHE A 105 2.69 -8.05 14.26
C PHE A 105 1.79 -9.04 15.00
N MET A 106 1.98 -9.17 16.31
CA MET A 106 1.25 -10.11 17.13
C MET A 106 -0.25 -9.82 17.13
N THR A 107 -0.64 -8.55 17.22
CA THR A 107 -2.04 -8.11 17.19
C THR A 107 -2.73 -8.50 15.89
N GLU A 108 -2.09 -8.32 14.74
CA GLU A 108 -2.68 -8.69 13.46
C GLU A 108 -2.71 -10.20 13.26
N ALA A 109 -1.68 -10.93 13.70
CA ALA A 109 -1.65 -12.39 13.67
C ALA A 109 -2.77 -13.03 14.51
N ILE A 110 -3.08 -12.46 15.68
CA ILE A 110 -4.22 -12.90 16.51
C ILE A 110 -5.55 -12.67 15.79
N LYS A 111 -5.71 -11.53 15.10
CA LYS A 111 -6.93 -11.23 14.32
C LYS A 111 -7.12 -12.19 13.16
N GLU A 112 -6.07 -12.50 12.41
CA GLU A 112 -6.14 -13.40 11.26
C GLU A 112 -6.55 -14.83 11.67
N ARG A 113 -6.11 -15.28 12.86
CA ARG A 113 -6.44 -16.61 13.42
C ARG A 113 -7.74 -16.64 14.23
N LYS A 114 -8.54 -15.57 14.20
CA LYS A 114 -9.77 -15.46 14.98
C LYS A 114 -10.79 -16.50 14.47
N GLY A 115 -10.97 -17.57 15.23
CA GLY A 115 -11.81 -18.72 14.89
C GLY A 115 -11.10 -20.08 15.04
N GLU A 116 -9.76 -20.08 14.98
CA GLU A 116 -8.93 -21.28 15.22
C GLU A 116 -8.60 -21.46 16.72
N SER A 117 -8.63 -20.36 17.47
CA SER A 117 -8.32 -20.34 18.90
C SER A 117 -9.58 -20.22 19.74
N ALA A 118 -9.61 -20.91 20.89
CA ALA A 118 -10.70 -20.82 21.84
C ALA A 118 -10.85 -19.36 22.33
N PRO A 119 -12.09 -18.85 22.54
CA PRO A 119 -12.34 -17.45 22.89
C PRO A 119 -11.56 -16.97 24.13
N ARG A 120 -11.33 -17.87 25.09
CA ARG A 120 -10.60 -17.58 26.34
C ARG A 120 -9.10 -17.37 26.13
N THR A 121 -8.51 -18.05 25.15
CA THR A 121 -7.10 -17.89 24.77
C THR A 121 -6.87 -16.52 24.14
N ILE A 122 -7.77 -16.10 23.25
CA ILE A 122 -7.73 -14.78 22.59
C ILE A 122 -7.84 -13.65 23.63
N ALA A 123 -8.73 -13.80 24.62
CA ALA A 123 -8.91 -12.80 25.68
C ALA A 123 -7.64 -12.62 26.53
N ARG A 124 -6.92 -13.71 26.84
CA ARG A 124 -5.66 -13.65 27.59
C ARG A 124 -4.58 -12.89 26.82
N ASP A 125 -4.45 -13.15 25.52
CA ASP A 125 -3.40 -12.56 24.70
C ASP A 125 -3.65 -11.06 24.41
N GLN A 126 -4.90 -10.58 24.51
CA GLN A 126 -5.23 -9.15 24.39
C GLN A 126 -4.90 -8.33 25.64
N VAL A 127 -4.90 -8.94 26.83
CA VAL A 127 -4.62 -8.26 28.11
C VAL A 127 -3.17 -7.79 28.20
N PHE A 128 -2.23 -8.48 27.54
CA PHE A 128 -0.80 -8.11 27.54
C PHE A 128 -0.46 -6.89 26.66
N ASN A 129 -1.41 -6.32 25.92
CA ASN A 129 -1.19 -5.18 25.03
C ASN A 129 -1.77 -3.86 25.57
N ALA A 130 -2.14 -3.80 26.86
CA ALA A 130 -2.83 -2.66 27.47
C ALA A 130 -1.95 -1.80 28.42
N GLU A 131 -0.63 -1.95 28.39
CA GLU A 131 0.32 -1.10 29.13
C GLU A 131 1.01 -0.06 28.24
#